data_AF-X1BCS3-F1
#
_entry.id   AF-X1BCS3-F1
#
_cell.length_a   1.000
_cell.length_b   1.000
_cell.length_c   1.000
_cell.angle_alpha   90.00
_cell.angle_beta   90.00
_cell.angle_gamma   90.00
#
_symmetry.space_group_name_H-M   'P 1'
#
loop_
_entity.id
_entity.type
_entity.pdbx_description
1 polymer ?
#
loop_
_entity_poly.entity_id
_entity_poly.type
_entity_poly.pdbx_seq_one_letter_code
_entity_poly.pdbx_strand_id
1 'polypeptide(L)'
;MDEACNYFNPAQPDPVFKDRRLRVFAHNGRPVTKFPDDYYTIDAFTDHAVTQVRILADGPDPFFVHLCYTAPHFPLHTRPEEIARYKGKYKMGYFEFRQRRHRRQLELGILRPDWKLA
;
A
#
# COMPACT_ATOMS: atom_id res chain seq x y z
N MET A 1 13.67 -1.86 9.23
CA MET A 1 13.88 -2.48 7.90
C MET A 1 12.98 -1.71 6.95
N ASP A 2 13.49 -1.24 5.81
CA ASP A 2 12.67 -0.56 4.80
C ASP A 2 12.07 -1.67 3.92
N GLU A 3 10.78 -1.98 4.10
CA GLU A 3 10.19 -3.30 3.76
C GLU A 3 9.44 -3.34 2.42
N ALA A 4 9.34 -2.21 1.71
CA ALA A 4 8.63 -2.16 0.44
C ALA A 4 9.56 -2.38 -0.77
N CYS A 5 9.02 -3.03 -1.80
CA CYS A 5 9.65 -3.30 -3.09
C CYS A 5 8.89 -2.59 -4.21
N ASN A 6 9.33 -2.73 -5.46
CA ASN A 6 8.55 -2.26 -6.59
C ASN A 6 7.23 -3.05 -6.69
N TYR A 7 6.09 -2.34 -6.81
CA TYR A 7 4.77 -2.95 -6.73
C TYR A 7 4.36 -3.69 -7.99
N PHE A 8 4.95 -3.35 -9.14
CA PHE A 8 4.69 -4.02 -10.41
C PHE A 8 5.65 -5.18 -10.67
N ASN A 9 6.87 -5.10 -10.12
CA ASN A 9 7.85 -6.18 -10.21
C ASN A 9 8.76 -6.21 -8.98
N PRO A 10 8.46 -7.03 -7.96
CA PRO A 10 9.28 -7.13 -6.76
C PRO A 10 10.73 -7.57 -7.00
N ALA A 11 11.04 -8.22 -8.12
CA ALA A 11 12.42 -8.57 -8.47
C ALA A 11 13.23 -7.37 -9.02
N GLN A 12 12.57 -6.24 -9.28
CA GLN A 12 13.26 -5.03 -9.69
C GLN A 12 13.99 -4.40 -8.49
N PRO A 13 15.31 -4.14 -8.60
CA PRO A 13 16.05 -3.47 -7.54
C PRO A 13 15.60 -2.02 -7.38
N ASP A 14 15.87 -1.47 -6.19
CA ASP A 14 15.66 -0.06 -5.90
C ASP A 14 16.37 0.86 -6.93
N PRO A 15 15.90 2.10 -7.12
CA PRO A 15 16.57 3.04 -8.03
C PRO A 15 17.97 3.41 -7.53
N VAL A 16 18.76 4.05 -8.42
CA VAL A 16 20.16 4.42 -8.14
C VAL A 16 20.30 5.30 -6.88
N PHE A 17 19.38 6.23 -6.67
CA PHE A 17 19.40 7.12 -5.50
C PHE A 17 19.05 6.41 -4.17
N LYS A 18 18.69 5.12 -4.23
CA LYS A 18 18.39 4.24 -3.08
C LYS A 18 19.23 2.96 -3.15
N ASP A 19 20.50 3.11 -3.52
CA ASP A 19 21.57 2.10 -3.44
C ASP A 19 21.36 0.80 -4.25
N ARG A 20 20.40 0.75 -5.19
CA ARG A 20 20.12 -0.44 -6.02
C ARG A 20 19.89 -1.73 -5.24
N ARG A 21 19.40 -1.62 -4.00
CA ARG A 21 19.14 -2.78 -3.16
C ARG A 21 18.04 -3.65 -3.77
N LEU A 22 18.31 -4.94 -3.92
CA LEU A 22 17.28 -5.94 -4.20
C LEU A 22 16.52 -6.26 -2.91
N ARG A 23 15.21 -6.07 -2.93
CA ARG A 23 14.31 -6.41 -1.83
C ARG A 23 13.83 -7.84 -2.04
N VAL A 24 14.21 -8.75 -1.14
CA VAL A 24 13.83 -10.16 -1.27
C VAL A 24 12.31 -10.28 -1.09
N PHE A 25 11.65 -10.78 -2.12
CA PHE A 25 10.24 -11.16 -2.08
C PHE A 25 10.15 -12.68 -1.96
N ALA A 26 9.36 -13.19 -1.02
CA ALA A 26 9.28 -14.62 -0.75
C ALA A 26 7.86 -15.07 -0.44
N HIS A 27 7.57 -16.32 -0.76
CA HIS A 27 6.34 -17.00 -0.39
C HIS A 27 6.71 -18.28 0.38
N ASN A 28 6.22 -18.42 1.61
CA ASN A 28 6.55 -19.53 2.52
C ASN A 28 8.06 -19.77 2.66
N GLY A 29 8.83 -18.68 2.86
CA GLY A 29 10.28 -18.71 3.03
C GLY A 29 11.08 -18.95 1.75
N ARG A 30 10.43 -19.13 0.58
CA ARG A 30 11.09 -19.36 -0.70
C ARG A 30 11.10 -18.07 -1.53
N PRO A 31 12.27 -17.62 -2.02
CA PRO A 31 12.34 -16.44 -2.88
C PRO A 31 11.50 -16.62 -4.15
N VAL A 32 10.77 -15.57 -4.52
CA VAL A 32 10.05 -15.46 -5.80
C VAL A 32 10.75 -14.38 -6.61
N THR A 33 11.23 -14.75 -7.80
CA THR A 33 12.08 -13.88 -8.64
C THR A 33 11.50 -13.62 -10.03
N LYS A 34 10.34 -14.21 -10.35
CA LYS A 34 9.64 -14.05 -11.61
C LYS A 34 8.20 -13.62 -11.34
N PHE A 35 7.75 -12.59 -12.03
CA PHE A 35 6.43 -11.98 -11.89
C PHE A 35 5.84 -11.77 -13.28
N PRO A 36 4.52 -11.93 -13.45
CA PRO A 36 3.84 -11.61 -14.70
C PRO A 36 3.87 -10.09 -14.98
N ASP A 37 3.66 -9.70 -16.23
CA ASP A 37 3.77 -8.29 -16.66
C ASP A 37 2.72 -7.37 -16.01
N ASP A 38 1.58 -7.92 -15.63
CA ASP A 38 0.46 -7.24 -14.98
C ASP A 38 0.44 -7.39 -13.45
N TYR A 39 1.52 -7.92 -12.87
CA TYR A 39 1.61 -8.13 -11.42
C TYR A 39 1.41 -6.82 -10.66
N TYR A 40 0.63 -6.86 -9.59
CA TYR A 40 0.51 -5.74 -8.65
C TYR A 40 0.47 -6.27 -7.22
N THR A 41 1.45 -5.89 -6.40
CA THR A 41 1.63 -6.43 -5.03
C THR A 41 0.38 -6.32 -4.16
N ILE A 42 -0.37 -5.22 -4.27
CA ILE A 42 -1.59 -5.02 -3.47
C ILE A 42 -2.65 -6.07 -3.84
N ASP A 43 -2.84 -6.30 -5.13
CA ASP A 43 -3.79 -7.29 -5.63
C ASP A 43 -3.32 -8.69 -5.24
N ALA A 44 -2.03 -9.01 -5.48
CA ALA A 44 -1.46 -10.31 -5.15
C ALA A 44 -1.60 -10.67 -3.66
N PHE A 45 -1.35 -9.71 -2.75
CA PHE A 45 -1.56 -9.92 -1.31
C PHE A 45 -3.03 -10.12 -0.96
N THR A 46 -3.92 -9.34 -1.57
CA THR A 46 -5.37 -9.43 -1.33
C THR A 46 -5.93 -10.75 -1.86
N ASP A 47 -5.61 -11.11 -3.10
CA ASP A 47 -6.06 -12.34 -3.75
C ASP A 47 -5.58 -13.58 -3.00
N HIS A 48 -4.32 -13.57 -2.56
CA HIS A 48 -3.78 -14.64 -1.73
C HIS A 48 -4.54 -14.74 -0.40
N ALA A 49 -4.74 -13.62 0.32
CA ALA A 49 -5.47 -13.62 1.58
C ALA A 49 -6.92 -14.09 1.41
N VAL A 50 -7.63 -13.64 0.37
CA VAL A 50 -8.99 -14.09 0.04
C VAL A 50 -9.01 -15.59 -0.24
N THR A 51 -8.04 -16.09 -0.99
CA THR A 51 -7.91 -17.53 -1.27
C THR A 51 -7.71 -18.31 0.02
N GLN A 52 -6.82 -17.86 0.92
CA GLN A 52 -6.58 -18.52 2.21
C GLN A 52 -7.83 -18.48 3.10
N VAL A 53 -8.51 -17.33 3.19
CA VAL A 53 -9.76 -17.19 3.95
C VAL A 53 -10.82 -18.16 3.45
N ARG A 54 -11.00 -18.31 2.13
CA ARG A 54 -11.96 -19.26 1.56
C ARG A 54 -11.64 -20.70 1.95
N ILE A 55 -10.37 -21.10 1.82
CA ILE A 55 -9.91 -22.45 2.17
C ILE A 55 -10.10 -22.72 3.68
N LEU A 56 -9.73 -21.77 4.53
CA LEU A 56 -9.76 -21.94 5.98
C LEU A 56 -11.18 -21.85 6.55
N ALA A 57 -12.07 -21.09 5.93
CA ALA A 57 -13.47 -20.97 6.34
C ALA A 57 -14.28 -22.27 6.17
N ASP A 58 -13.84 -23.17 5.29
CA ASP A 58 -14.45 -24.51 5.14
C ASP A 58 -13.96 -25.49 6.24
N GLY A 59 -12.98 -25.10 7.04
CA GLY A 59 -12.43 -25.90 8.14
C GLY A 59 -13.23 -25.76 9.45
N PRO A 60 -13.09 -26.71 10.39
CA PRO A 60 -13.77 -26.65 11.69
C PRO A 60 -13.13 -25.68 12.68
N ASP A 61 -11.88 -25.27 12.43
CA ASP A 61 -11.07 -24.49 13.37
C ASP A 61 -11.12 -22.98 13.06
N PRO A 62 -11.11 -22.11 14.08
CA PRO A 62 -10.93 -20.69 13.87
C PRO A 62 -9.53 -20.40 13.32
N PHE A 63 -9.43 -19.38 12.48
CA PHE A 63 -8.17 -18.95 11.87
C PHE A 63 -7.88 -17.46 12.12
N PHE A 64 -6.60 -17.09 12.01
CA PHE A 64 -6.12 -15.73 12.10
C PHE A 64 -5.37 -15.34 10.82
N VAL A 65 -5.72 -14.20 10.23
CA VAL A 65 -5.03 -13.66 9.05
C VAL A 65 -4.38 -12.33 9.41
N HIS A 66 -3.07 -12.25 9.19
CA HIS A 66 -2.30 -11.01 9.31
C HIS A 66 -1.93 -10.52 7.92
N LEU A 67 -2.67 -9.52 7.41
CA LEU A 67 -2.46 -8.96 6.08
C LEU A 67 -1.78 -7.60 6.18
N CYS A 68 -0.46 -7.58 5.95
CA CYS A 68 0.36 -6.37 5.99
C CYS A 68 0.66 -5.87 4.59
N TYR A 69 -0.09 -4.87 4.13
CA TYR A 69 0.24 -4.19 2.88
C TYR A 69 1.55 -3.40 3.01
N THR A 70 2.33 -3.40 1.93
CA THR A 70 3.53 -2.55 1.80
C THR A 70 3.18 -1.15 1.29
N ALA A 71 2.05 -0.99 0.59
CA ALA A 71 1.51 0.30 0.22
C ALA A 71 1.00 1.09 1.44
N PRO A 72 1.14 2.44 1.47
CA PRO A 72 1.62 3.32 0.40
C PRO A 72 3.10 3.70 0.57
N HIS A 73 3.96 2.78 1.04
CA HIS A 73 5.38 3.07 1.22
C HIS A 73 6.07 3.40 -0.12
N PHE A 74 7.24 4.05 -0.07
CA PHE A 74 8.08 4.20 -1.25
C PHE A 74 8.56 2.81 -1.74
N PRO A 75 8.64 2.56 -3.05
CA PRO A 75 8.30 3.45 -4.16
C PRO A 75 6.79 3.62 -4.36
N LEU A 76 6.35 4.86 -4.63
CA LEU A 76 4.94 5.19 -4.79
C LEU A 76 4.44 4.72 -6.17
N HIS A 77 3.71 3.61 -6.18
CA HIS A 77 3.17 3.03 -7.41
C HIS A 77 1.67 2.80 -7.30
N THR A 78 0.98 3.12 -8.38
CA THR A 78 -0.42 2.74 -8.61
C THR A 78 -0.67 2.74 -10.10
N ARG A 79 -1.76 2.10 -10.53
CA ARG A 79 -2.09 2.00 -11.94
C ARG A 79 -2.40 3.38 -12.57
N PRO A 80 -2.11 3.61 -13.86
CA PRO A 80 -2.30 4.92 -14.50
C PRO A 80 -3.71 5.50 -14.38
N GLU A 81 -4.74 4.65 -14.45
CA GLU A 81 -6.15 5.02 -14.28
C GLU A 81 -6.44 5.57 -12.88
N GLU A 82 -5.81 5.00 -11.84
CA GLU A 82 -5.92 5.51 -10.48
C GLU A 82 -5.20 6.85 -10.36
N ILE A 83 -4.03 7.03 -10.97
CA ILE A 83 -3.34 8.33 -11.00
C ILE A 83 -4.23 9.40 -11.67
N ALA A 84 -4.86 9.05 -12.79
CA ALA A 84 -5.70 9.97 -13.56
C ALA A 84 -6.87 10.53 -12.74
N ARG A 85 -7.50 9.72 -11.88
CA ARG A 85 -8.60 10.13 -10.99
C ARG A 85 -8.21 11.24 -10.01
N TYR A 86 -6.93 11.37 -9.67
CA TYR A 86 -6.42 12.38 -8.74
C TYR A 86 -5.73 13.55 -9.44
N LYS A 87 -5.69 13.58 -10.77
CA LYS A 87 -5.08 14.68 -11.54
C LYS A 87 -5.78 16.00 -11.19
N GLY A 88 -4.99 16.97 -10.73
CA GLY A 88 -5.50 18.28 -10.30
C GLY A 88 -5.94 18.37 -8.84
N LYS A 89 -6.30 17.25 -8.20
CA LYS A 89 -6.84 17.21 -6.83
C LYS A 89 -5.88 17.74 -5.76
N TYR A 90 -4.58 17.72 -6.02
CA TYR A 90 -3.54 18.18 -5.10
C TYR A 90 -2.80 19.45 -5.59
N LYS A 91 -3.30 20.12 -6.64
CA LYS A 91 -2.66 21.34 -7.20
C LYS A 91 -2.61 22.52 -6.22
N MET A 92 -3.46 22.54 -5.21
CA MET A 92 -3.46 23.58 -4.18
C MET A 92 -2.26 23.54 -3.23
N GLY A 93 -1.45 22.48 -3.30
CA GLY A 93 -0.29 22.32 -2.43
C GLY A 93 -0.62 21.86 -1.01
N TYR A 94 0.42 21.53 -0.26
CA TYR A 94 0.32 20.88 1.05
C TYR A 94 -0.37 21.76 2.10
N PHE A 95 -0.04 23.06 2.17
CA PHE A 95 -0.54 23.97 3.21
C PHE A 95 -2.05 24.16 3.15
N GLU A 96 -2.62 24.30 1.95
CA GLU A 96 -4.08 24.38 1.82
C GLU A 96 -4.72 23.01 2.07
N PHE A 97 -4.10 21.93 1.56
CA PHE A 97 -4.63 20.59 1.74
C PHE A 97 -4.72 20.17 3.22
N ARG A 98 -3.71 20.48 4.04
CA ARG A 98 -3.73 20.18 5.48
C ARG A 98 -4.84 20.94 6.23
N GLN A 99 -5.16 22.18 5.82
CA GLN A 99 -6.29 22.92 6.38
C GLN A 99 -7.63 22.26 6.03
N ARG A 100 -7.79 21.82 4.77
CA ARG A 100 -8.99 21.07 4.34
C ARG A 100 -9.15 19.76 5.13
N ARG A 101 -8.06 19.01 5.34
CA ARG A 101 -8.05 17.79 6.15
C ARG A 101 -8.47 18.05 7.60
N HIS A 102 -7.88 19.06 8.24
CA HIS A 102 -8.20 19.43 9.62
C HIS A 102 -9.68 19.80 9.78
N ARG A 103 -10.22 20.65 8.90
CA ARG A 103 -11.65 21.00 8.90
C ARG A 103 -12.53 19.77 8.75
N ARG A 104 -12.20 18.86 7.83
CA ARG A 104 -12.97 17.63 7.64
C ARG A 104 -12.92 16.72 8.88
N GLN A 105 -11.78 16.64 9.57
CA GLN A 105 -11.67 15.84 10.78
C GLN A 105 -12.48 16.44 11.95
N LEU A 106 -12.63 17.78 12.02
CA LEU A 106 -13.54 18.44 12.96
C LEU A 106 -15.01 18.15 12.63
N GLU A 107 -15.42 18.27 11.36
CA GLU A 107 -16.78 17.94 10.90
C GLU A 107 -17.17 16.49 11.19
N LEU A 108 -16.19 15.58 11.11
CA LEU A 108 -16.36 14.15 11.41
C LEU A 108 -16.32 13.83 12.91
N GLY A 109 -16.03 14.80 13.78
CA GLY A 109 -15.88 14.58 15.22
C GLY A 109 -14.64 13.77 15.62
N ILE A 110 -13.67 13.60 14.72
CA ILE A 110 -12.39 12.91 15.00
C ILE A 110 -11.50 13.79 15.88
N LEU A 111 -11.52 15.11 15.63
CA LEU A 111 -10.78 16.08 16.44
C LEU A 111 -11.73 16.86 17.34
N ARG A 112 -11.23 17.29 18.49
CA ARG A 112 -11.95 18.20 19.36
C ARG A 112 -11.98 19.62 18.75
N PRO A 113 -13.06 20.40 18.92
CA PRO A 113 -13.18 21.75 18.37
C PRO A 113 -12.06 22.72 18.76
N ASP A 114 -11.46 22.52 19.94
CA ASP A 114 -10.37 23.36 20.46
C ASP A 114 -8.98 22.97 19.94
N TRP A 115 -8.84 21.85 19.23
CA TRP A 115 -7.57 21.40 18.67
C TRP A 115 -7.24 22.16 17.39
N LYS A 116 -6.30 23.10 17.51
CA LYS A 116 -5.84 23.94 16.40
C LYS A 116 -4.87 23.18 15.48
N LEU A 117 -4.87 23.56 14.20
CA LEU A 117 -3.86 23.11 13.25
C LEU A 117 -2.52 23.78 13.58
N ALA A 118 -1.49 22.97 13.85
CA ALA A 118 -0.13 23.41 14.17
C ALA A 118 0.58 24.11 13.00
#